data_AF-A0AAX2ZB07-F1
#
_entry.id   AF-A0AAX2ZB07-F1
#
_cell.length_a   1.000
_cell.length_b   1.000
_cell.length_c   1.000
_cell.angle_alpha   90.00
_cell.angle_beta   90.00
_cell.angle_gamma   90.00
#
_symmetry.space_group_name_H-M   'P 1'
#
loop_
_entity.id
_entity.type
_entity.pdbx_description
1 polymer ?
#
loop_
_entity_poly.entity_id
_entity_poly.type
_entity_poly.pdbx_seq_one_letter_code
_entity_poly.pdbx_strand_id
1 'polypeptide(L)'
;MKNIGLLLSSITAFFIILGCLFYNSLLIDMNRIKDYVTESNVILQEVMENQGKVDDKKGEYISRLMKIKKGMENSHTSFLFDKYKVIKTSAIELLIDVISEDNEEDKEECLKLVFKANNQSQDELNTLMNKNFIEVTYLCLKTYISI
;
A
#
# COMPACT_ATOMS: atom_id res chain seq x y z
N MET A 1 -13.34 -24.35 38.56
CA MET A 1 -12.26 -24.60 37.57
C MET A 1 -12.77 -24.85 36.15
N LYS A 2 -13.86 -25.60 35.90
CA LYS A 2 -14.42 -25.81 34.54
C LYS A 2 -14.76 -24.51 33.78
N ASN A 3 -15.35 -23.52 34.45
CA ASN A 3 -15.78 -22.28 33.81
C ASN A 3 -14.62 -21.34 33.41
N ILE A 4 -13.48 -21.44 34.11
CA ILE A 4 -12.29 -20.62 33.82
C ILE A 4 -11.61 -21.13 32.54
N GLY A 5 -11.50 -22.44 32.37
CA GLY A 5 -10.97 -23.04 31.14
C GLY A 5 -11.85 -22.74 29.93
N LEU A 6 -13.18 -22.79 30.09
CA LEU A 6 -14.12 -22.42 29.04
C LEU A 6 -13.99 -20.94 28.66
N LEU A 7 -13.89 -20.05 29.65
CA LEU A 7 -13.70 -18.62 29.44
C LEU A 7 -12.39 -18.32 28.70
N LEU A 8 -11.27 -18.93 29.11
CA LEU A 8 -10.00 -18.81 28.38
C LEU A 8 -10.13 -19.29 26.94
N SER A 9 -10.75 -20.46 26.69
CA SER A 9 -10.93 -20.97 25.34
C SER A 9 -11.77 -20.05 24.45
N SER A 10 -12.82 -19.44 24.99
CA SER A 10 -13.66 -18.48 24.28
C SER A 10 -12.92 -17.18 23.96
N ILE A 11 -12.09 -16.69 24.89
CA ILE A 11 -11.25 -15.50 24.67
C ILE A 11 -10.21 -15.78 23.58
N THR A 12 -9.56 -16.94 23.61
CA THR A 12 -8.62 -17.35 22.56
C THR A 12 -9.30 -17.43 21.20
N ALA A 13 -10.48 -18.07 21.11
CA ALA A 13 -11.25 -18.16 19.88
C ALA A 13 -11.66 -16.77 19.35
N PHE A 14 -12.05 -15.86 20.24
CA PHE A 14 -12.38 -14.48 19.88
C PHE A 14 -11.20 -13.75 19.22
N PHE A 15 -10.00 -13.83 19.80
CA PHE A 15 -8.81 -13.19 19.22
C PHE A 15 -8.39 -13.82 17.88
N ILE A 16 -8.56 -15.13 17.70
CA ILE A 16 -8.31 -15.80 16.41
C ILE A 16 -9.24 -15.26 15.33
N ILE A 17 -10.55 -15.16 15.62
CA ILE A 17 -11.55 -14.64 14.67
C ILE A 17 -11.25 -13.17 14.37
N LEU A 18 -10.94 -12.36 15.39
CA LEU A 18 -10.59 -10.96 15.21
C LEU A 18 -9.37 -10.79 14.30
N GLY A 19 -8.35 -11.63 14.46
CA GLY A 19 -7.19 -11.65 13.58
C GLY A 19 -7.50 -12.01 12.14
N CYS A 20 -8.40 -12.99 11.93
CA CYS A 20 -8.85 -13.35 10.58
C CYS A 20 -9.61 -12.19 9.91
N LEU A 21 -10.49 -11.51 10.66
CA LEU A 21 -11.24 -10.35 10.16
C LEU A 21 -10.30 -9.18 9.82
N PHE A 22 -9.33 -8.90 10.69
CA PHE A 22 -8.31 -7.89 10.46
C PHE A 22 -7.54 -8.15 9.16
N TYR A 23 -7.07 -9.37 8.97
CA TYR A 23 -6.31 -9.74 7.77
C TYR A 23 -7.14 -9.68 6.49
N ASN A 24 -8.38 -10.19 6.52
CA ASN A 24 -9.27 -10.09 5.38
C ASN A 24 -9.56 -8.63 5.00
N SER A 25 -9.71 -7.74 5.99
CA SER A 25 -9.85 -6.31 5.74
C SER A 25 -8.62 -5.73 5.03
N LEU A 26 -7.40 -6.06 5.50
CA LEU A 26 -6.17 -5.61 4.86
C LEU A 26 -6.06 -6.08 3.41
N LEU A 27 -6.35 -7.37 3.14
CA LEU A 27 -6.32 -7.91 1.78
C LEU A 27 -7.32 -7.22 0.85
N ILE A 28 -8.53 -6.96 1.33
CA ILE A 28 -9.55 -6.23 0.57
C ILE A 28 -9.06 -4.82 0.24
N ASP A 29 -8.49 -4.11 1.22
CA ASP A 29 -7.98 -2.76 1.03
C ASP A 29 -6.81 -2.72 0.05
N MET A 30 -5.85 -3.66 0.18
CA MET A 30 -4.76 -3.82 -0.78
C MET A 30 -5.29 -4.04 -2.19
N ASN A 31 -6.26 -4.93 -2.36
CA ASN A 31 -6.84 -5.22 -3.66
C ASN A 31 -7.55 -4.00 -4.27
N ARG A 32 -8.21 -3.16 -3.45
CA ARG A 32 -8.88 -1.93 -3.91
C ARG A 32 -7.93 -0.89 -4.48
N ILE A 33 -6.70 -0.80 -3.95
CA ILE A 33 -5.73 0.22 -4.36
C ILE A 33 -4.60 -0.32 -5.25
N LYS A 34 -4.58 -1.63 -5.47
CA LYS A 34 -3.50 -2.34 -6.20
C LYS A 34 -3.21 -1.73 -7.56
N ASP A 35 -4.24 -1.42 -8.34
CA ASP A 35 -4.07 -0.92 -9.70
C ASP A 35 -3.42 0.46 -9.71
N TYR A 36 -3.80 1.33 -8.77
CA TYR A 36 -3.18 2.65 -8.59
C TYR A 36 -1.70 2.54 -8.19
N VAL A 37 -1.40 1.64 -7.24
CA VAL A 37 -0.02 1.40 -6.81
C VAL A 37 0.82 0.87 -7.97
N THR A 38 0.31 -0.12 -8.69
CA THR A 38 0.99 -0.73 -9.84
C THR A 38 1.28 0.31 -10.92
N GLU A 39 0.28 1.08 -11.32
CA GLU A 39 0.43 2.11 -12.35
C GLU A 39 1.43 3.20 -11.92
N SER A 40 1.38 3.66 -10.66
CA SER A 40 2.36 4.64 -10.16
C SER A 40 3.80 4.13 -10.20
N ASN A 41 4.00 2.84 -9.90
CA ASN A 41 5.32 2.21 -9.95
C ASN A 41 5.81 2.02 -11.40
N VAL A 42 4.91 1.71 -12.34
CA VAL A 42 5.23 1.66 -13.77
C VAL A 42 5.70 3.04 -14.24
N ILE A 43 4.99 4.11 -13.87
CA ILE A 43 5.39 5.47 -14.26
C ILE A 43 6.74 5.84 -13.64
N LEU A 44 7.00 5.49 -12.37
CA LEU A 44 8.31 5.70 -11.75
C LEU A 44 9.43 4.97 -12.51
N GLN A 45 9.19 3.73 -12.92
CA GLN A 45 10.15 2.98 -13.72
C GLN A 45 10.39 3.64 -15.08
N GLU A 46 9.33 4.11 -15.76
CA GLU A 46 9.47 4.84 -17.03
C GLU A 46 10.26 6.15 -16.86
N VAL A 47 10.12 6.86 -15.73
CA VAL A 47 10.93 8.04 -15.40
C VAL A 47 12.40 7.69 -15.25
N MET A 48 12.73 6.54 -14.65
CA MET A 48 14.12 6.10 -14.42
C MET A 48 14.79 5.56 -15.69
N GLU A 49 14.06 4.79 -16.49
CA GLU A 49 14.63 4.00 -17.59
C GLU A 49 14.42 4.64 -18.96
N ASN A 50 13.39 5.47 -19.12
CA ASN A 50 12.95 6.00 -20.41
C ASN A 50 12.62 7.50 -20.33
N GLN A 51 13.48 8.27 -19.67
CA GLN A 51 13.27 9.70 -19.41
C GLN A 51 12.88 10.51 -20.66
N GLY A 52 13.54 10.29 -21.81
CA GLY A 52 13.20 11.01 -23.05
C GLY A 52 11.74 10.81 -23.50
N LYS A 53 11.19 9.60 -23.35
CA LYS A 53 9.77 9.32 -23.65
C LYS A 53 8.84 10.05 -22.67
N VAL A 54 9.25 10.17 -21.41
CA VAL A 54 8.47 10.87 -20.39
C VAL A 54 8.49 12.37 -20.66
N ASP A 55 9.66 12.92 -21.02
CA ASP A 55 9.83 14.34 -21.33
C ASP A 55 9.03 14.76 -22.59
N ASP A 56 8.95 13.89 -23.60
CA ASP A 56 8.12 14.11 -24.80
C ASP A 56 6.61 14.13 -24.50
N LYS A 57 6.20 13.49 -23.40
CA LYS A 57 4.78 13.27 -23.04
C LYS A 57 4.45 13.71 -21.62
N LYS A 58 5.15 14.70 -21.05
CA LYS A 58 5.00 15.13 -19.64
C LYS A 58 3.55 15.29 -19.21
N GLY A 59 2.74 15.99 -20.02
CA GLY A 59 1.33 16.23 -19.72
C GLY A 59 0.48 14.95 -19.60
N GLU A 60 0.77 13.91 -20.39
CA GLU A 60 0.07 12.62 -20.31
C GLU A 60 0.39 11.90 -18.99
N TYR A 61 1.68 11.84 -18.63
CA TYR A 61 2.13 11.22 -17.40
C TYR A 61 1.62 11.93 -16.15
N ILE A 62 1.69 13.26 -16.12
CA ILE A 62 1.15 14.07 -15.01
C ILE A 62 -0.36 13.86 -14.90
N SER A 63 -1.10 13.82 -16.02
CA SER A 63 -2.55 13.53 -16.01
C SER A 63 -2.86 12.15 -15.44
N ARG A 64 -2.08 11.12 -15.82
CA ARG A 64 -2.21 9.76 -15.26
C ARG A 64 -1.95 9.76 -13.75
N LEU A 65 -0.86 10.36 -13.30
CA LEU A 65 -0.52 10.46 -11.87
C LEU A 65 -1.59 11.23 -11.06
N MET A 66 -2.14 12.32 -11.59
CA MET A 66 -3.25 13.03 -10.94
C MET A 66 -4.51 12.16 -10.81
N LYS A 67 -4.84 11.37 -11.85
CA LYS A 67 -5.95 10.41 -11.79
C LYS A 67 -5.70 9.33 -10.75
N ILE A 68 -4.49 8.79 -10.68
CA ILE A 68 -4.07 7.79 -9.69
C ILE A 68 -4.20 8.35 -8.28
N LYS A 69 -3.62 9.52 -8.02
CA LYS A 69 -3.72 10.23 -6.74
C LYS A 69 -5.18 10.39 -6.31
N LYS A 70 -6.01 10.98 -7.17
CA LYS A 70 -7.43 11.18 -6.89
C LYS A 70 -8.16 9.85 -6.68
N GLY A 71 -7.84 8.82 -7.46
CA GLY A 71 -8.38 7.47 -7.30
C GLY A 71 -8.01 6.86 -5.96
N MET A 72 -6.75 7.02 -5.54
CA MET A 72 -6.24 6.51 -4.27
C MET A 72 -6.91 7.23 -3.09
N GLU A 73 -6.98 8.56 -3.10
CA GLU A 73 -7.66 9.37 -2.08
C GLU A 73 -9.14 8.96 -1.91
N ASN A 74 -9.87 8.82 -3.03
CA ASN A 74 -11.30 8.48 -3.03
C ASN A 74 -11.58 6.99 -2.82
N SER A 75 -10.57 6.12 -2.89
CA SER A 75 -10.76 4.68 -2.65
C SER A 75 -11.15 4.46 -1.20
N HIS A 76 -12.30 3.84 -1.00
CA HIS A 76 -12.77 3.50 0.33
C HIS A 76 -11.94 2.34 0.88
N THR A 77 -11.09 2.61 1.86
CA THR A 77 -10.29 1.61 2.58
C THR A 77 -10.64 1.67 4.05
N SER A 78 -10.33 0.63 4.81
CA SER A 78 -10.40 0.72 6.27
C SER A 78 -9.41 1.74 6.82
N PHE A 79 -9.66 2.20 8.05
CA PHE A 79 -8.79 3.14 8.77
C PHE A 79 -7.34 2.63 8.92
N LEU A 80 -7.12 1.32 8.79
CA LEU A 80 -5.80 0.71 8.85
C LEU A 80 -4.89 1.19 7.70
N PHE A 81 -5.47 1.55 6.56
CA PHE A 81 -4.75 1.97 5.37
C PHE A 81 -4.59 3.49 5.25
N ASP A 82 -5.13 4.29 6.18
CA ASP A 82 -5.10 5.76 6.08
C ASP A 82 -3.67 6.29 6.01
N LYS A 83 -2.79 5.78 6.89
CA LYS A 83 -1.38 6.19 6.91
C LYS A 83 -0.65 5.77 5.64
N TYR A 84 -0.87 4.55 5.15
CA TYR A 84 -0.31 4.08 3.88
C TYR A 84 -0.73 4.99 2.73
N LYS A 85 -2.03 5.29 2.63
CA LYS A 85 -2.59 6.13 1.57
C LYS A 85 -2.00 7.53 1.58
N VAL A 86 -1.85 8.16 2.75
CA VAL A 86 -1.24 9.48 2.88
C VAL A 86 0.18 9.47 2.33
N ILE A 87 1.02 8.53 2.81
CA ILE A 87 2.43 8.46 2.38
C ILE A 87 2.54 8.16 0.89
N LYS A 88 1.75 7.20 0.37
CA LYS A 88 1.78 6.82 -1.04
C LYS A 88 1.28 7.93 -1.95
N THR A 89 0.29 8.70 -1.51
CA THR A 89 -0.21 9.87 -2.25
C THR A 89 0.85 10.97 -2.31
N SER A 90 1.57 11.24 -1.21
CA SER A 90 2.70 12.17 -1.23
C SER A 90 3.84 11.70 -2.13
N ALA A 91 4.10 10.39 -2.22
CA ALA A 91 5.08 9.87 -3.18
C ALA A 91 4.66 10.12 -4.64
N ILE A 92 3.35 10.06 -4.95
CA ILE A 92 2.81 10.39 -6.27
C ILE A 92 2.93 11.88 -6.56
N GLU A 93 2.68 12.75 -5.57
CA GLU A 93 2.89 14.20 -5.71
C GLU A 93 4.34 14.52 -6.05
N LEU A 94 5.29 13.99 -5.29
CA LEU A 94 6.71 14.17 -5.56
C LEU A 94 7.12 13.64 -6.95
N LEU A 95 6.48 12.57 -7.43
CA LEU A 95 6.73 12.05 -8.77
C LEU A 95 6.19 12.99 -9.86
N ILE A 96 5.07 13.68 -9.61
CA ILE A 96 4.58 14.74 -10.50
C ILE A 96 5.60 15.88 -10.54
N ASP A 97 6.17 16.27 -9.40
CA ASP A 97 7.18 17.31 -9.33
C ASP A 97 8.44 16.91 -10.13
N VAL A 98 8.93 15.67 -9.98
CA VAL A 98 10.06 15.13 -10.77
C VAL A 98 9.83 15.21 -12.28
N ILE A 99 8.62 14.93 -12.75
CA ILE A 99 8.29 14.99 -14.19
C ILE A 99 8.16 16.44 -14.67
N SER A 100 7.69 17.32 -13.79
CA SER A 100 7.49 18.74 -14.09
C SER A 100 8.80 19.52 -14.05
N GLU A 101 9.80 19.03 -13.32
CA GLU A 101 11.11 19.66 -13.21
C GLU A 101 11.89 19.55 -14.54
N ASP A 102 12.50 20.67 -14.92
CA ASP A 102 13.33 20.80 -16.13
C ASP A 102 14.83 20.80 -15.78
N ASN A 103 15.19 21.10 -14.52
CA ASN A 103 16.56 21.02 -14.03
C ASN A 103 16.94 19.59 -13.61
N GLU A 104 17.99 19.03 -14.19
CA GLU A 104 18.45 17.67 -13.87
C GLU A 104 18.93 17.50 -12.41
N GLU A 105 19.56 18.52 -11.82
CA GLU A 105 20.07 18.44 -10.44
C GLU A 105 18.92 18.38 -9.42
N ASP A 106 17.95 19.29 -9.58
CA ASP A 106 16.74 19.33 -8.75
C ASP A 106 15.89 18.07 -8.94
N LYS A 107 15.82 17.55 -10.18
CA LYS A 107 15.13 16.30 -10.50
C LYS A 107 15.72 15.10 -9.78
N GLU A 108 17.05 15.01 -9.69
CA GLU A 108 17.71 13.92 -8.96
C GLU A 108 17.43 13.99 -7.45
N GLU A 109 17.42 15.20 -6.88
CA GLU A 109 17.06 15.41 -5.47
C GLU A 109 15.60 15.04 -5.19
N CYS A 110 14.66 15.50 -6.01
CA CYS A 110 13.25 15.14 -5.92
C CYS A 110 13.05 13.63 -6.07
N LEU A 111 13.79 12.96 -6.95
CA LEU A 111 13.70 11.51 -7.13
C LEU A 111 14.13 10.75 -5.87
N LYS A 112 15.16 11.23 -5.13
CA LYS A 112 15.54 10.67 -3.82
C LYS A 112 14.40 10.77 -2.81
N LEU A 113 13.64 11.88 -2.82
CA LEU A 113 12.46 12.05 -1.97
C LEU A 113 11.33 11.09 -2.36
N VAL A 114 11.11 10.86 -3.66
CA VAL A 114 10.15 9.86 -4.15
C VAL A 114 10.49 8.47 -3.62
N PHE A 115 11.76 8.04 -3.71
CA PHE A 115 12.18 6.75 -3.17
C PHE A 115 12.01 6.65 -1.66
N LYS A 116 12.37 7.70 -0.93
CA LYS A 116 12.19 7.76 0.52
C LYS A 116 10.73 7.57 0.91
N ALA A 117 9.82 8.31 0.28
CA ALA A 117 8.39 8.21 0.53
C ALA A 117 7.84 6.82 0.14
N ASN A 118 8.26 6.27 -1.00
CA ASN A 118 7.86 4.93 -1.41
C ASN A 118 8.33 3.85 -0.41
N ASN A 119 9.58 3.91 0.06
CA ASN A 119 10.09 2.98 1.07
C ASN A 119 9.32 3.09 2.38
N GLN A 120 9.02 4.30 2.84
CA GLN A 120 8.19 4.51 4.03
C GLN A 120 6.78 3.94 3.87
N SER A 121 6.17 4.06 2.69
CA SER A 121 4.87 3.45 2.42
C SER A 121 4.93 1.92 2.46
N GLN A 122 6.03 1.34 1.96
CA GLN A 122 6.24 -0.10 1.99
C GLN A 122 6.50 -0.61 3.42
N ASP A 123 7.23 0.15 4.24
CA ASP A 123 7.48 -0.18 5.65
C ASP A 123 6.19 -0.15 6.47
N GLU A 124 5.31 0.82 6.22
CA GLU A 124 3.97 0.86 6.81
C GLU A 124 3.16 -0.39 6.43
N LEU A 125 3.15 -0.72 5.12
CA LEU A 125 2.45 -1.91 4.64
C LEU A 125 3.02 -3.20 5.26
N ASN A 126 4.35 -3.30 5.36
CA ASN A 126 5.02 -4.44 5.99
C ASN A 126 4.68 -4.56 7.47
N THR A 127 4.53 -3.43 8.16
CA THR A 127 4.11 -3.37 9.57
C THR A 127 2.68 -3.89 9.75
N LEU A 128 1.76 -3.48 8.87
CA LEU A 128 0.38 -4.01 8.83
C LEU A 128 0.36 -5.52 8.52
N MET A 129 1.23 -5.96 7.61
CA MET A 129 1.33 -7.32 7.10
C MET A 129 2.27 -8.23 7.91
N ASN A 130 2.56 -7.92 9.17
CA ASN A 130 3.52 -8.66 10.01
C ASN A 130 3.45 -10.20 9.78
N LYS A 131 4.49 -10.76 9.15
CA LYS A 131 4.55 -12.15 8.64
C LYS A 131 4.18 -13.20 9.68
N ASN A 132 4.54 -12.99 10.95
CA ASN A 132 4.28 -13.94 12.02
C ASN A 132 2.78 -14.05 12.35
N PHE A 133 2.01 -12.98 12.16
CA PHE A 133 0.56 -13.00 12.33
C PHE A 133 -0.15 -13.67 11.13
N ILE A 134 0.41 -13.50 9.93
CA ILE A 134 -0.10 -14.09 8.68
C ILE A 134 0.03 -15.60 8.70
N GLU A 135 1.15 -16.15 9.16
CA GLU A 135 1.37 -17.60 9.18
C GLU A 135 0.37 -18.32 10.11
N VAL A 136 0.10 -17.74 11.28
CA VAL A 136 -0.85 -18.28 12.27
C VAL A 136 -2.30 -18.19 11.79
N THR A 137 -2.68 -17.09 11.13
CA THR A 137 -4.04 -16.88 10.61
C THR A 137 -4.32 -17.66 9.32
N TYR A 138 -3.33 -17.82 8.44
CA TYR A 138 -3.42 -18.65 7.23
C TYR A 138 -3.63 -20.14 7.57
N LEU A 139 -2.94 -20.64 8.60
CA LEU A 139 -3.18 -21.98 9.16
C LEU A 139 -4.63 -22.14 9.66
N CYS A 140 -5.19 -21.12 10.34
CA CYS A 140 -6.58 -21.13 10.77
C CYS A 140 -7.56 -21.17 9.58
N LEU A 141 -7.32 -20.37 8.54
CA LEU A 141 -8.15 -20.33 7.33
C LEU A 141 -8.17 -21.69 6.59
N LYS A 142 -7.02 -22.34 6.42
CA LYS A 142 -6.94 -23.68 5.82
C LYS A 142 -7.71 -24.73 6.62
N THR A 143 -7.71 -24.60 7.95
CA THR A 143 -8.43 -25.53 8.84
C THR A 143 -9.94 -25.40 8.72
N TYR A 144 -10.47 -24.21 8.41
CA TYR A 144 -11.89 -23.98 8.14
C TYR A 144 -12.32 -24.35 6.72
N ILE A 145 -11.43 -24.27 5.73
CA ILE A 145 -11.74 -24.58 4.31
C ILE A 145 -11.59 -26.08 3.98
N SER A 146 -10.85 -26.84 4.81
CA SER A 146 -10.58 -28.26 4.56
C SER A 146 -11.56 -29.23 5.26
N ILE A 147 -12.77 -28.77 5.61
CA ILE A 147 -13.91 -29.59 6.04
C ILE A 147 -14.97 -29.53 4.94
#